data_AF-A0A1Y2SNV6-F1
#
_entry.id   AF-A0A1Y2SNV6-F1
#
_cell.length_a   1.000
_cell.length_b   1.000
_cell.length_c   1.000
_cell.angle_alpha   90.00
_cell.angle_beta   90.00
_cell.angle_gamma   90.00
#
_symmetry.space_group_name_H-M   'P 1'
#
loop_
_entity.id
_entity.type
_entity.pdbx_description
1 polymer ?
#
loop_
_entity_poly.entity_id
_entity_poly.type
_entity_poly.pdbx_seq_one_letter_code
_entity_poly.pdbx_strand_id
1 'polypeptide(L)' 'MEEGYPIRLIDFSLYRYKGIKCLSELHFTDEFEQGFWEGKAGYCKEGKIKAKRYRIVDLQEHRFINGSGEVTDF' A
#
# COMPACT_ATOMS: atom_id res chain seq x y z
N MET A 1 7.79 16.81 4.73
CA MET A 1 6.74 16.91 3.69
C MET A 1 6.56 15.60 2.92
N GLU A 2 7.64 14.83 2.68
CA GLU A 2 7.60 13.53 1.98
C GLU A 2 6.66 12.48 2.57
N GLU A 3 6.36 12.56 3.87
CA GLU A 3 5.49 11.59 4.54
C GLU A 3 3.97 11.88 4.41
N GLY A 4 3.57 12.83 3.57
CA GLY A 4 2.16 13.01 3.21
C GLY A 4 1.36 13.95 4.11
N TYR A 5 2.02 14.93 4.72
CA TYR A 5 1.33 16.05 5.38
C TYR A 5 0.41 16.79 4.37
N PRO A 6 -0.82 17.17 4.74
CA PRO A 6 -1.40 17.11 6.09
C PRO A 6 -2.05 15.77 6.46
N ILE A 7 -2.51 14.99 5.48
CA ILE A 7 -3.26 13.76 5.69
C ILE A 7 -2.77 12.67 4.71
N ARG A 8 -2.60 11.45 5.20
CA ARG A 8 -2.26 10.26 4.41
C ARG A 8 -3.25 9.12 4.71
N LEU A 9 -3.68 8.44 3.65
CA LEU A 9 -4.39 7.18 3.76
C LEU A 9 -3.39 6.04 3.97
N ILE A 10 -3.65 5.20 4.97
CA ILE A 10 -2.88 3.98 5.24
C ILE A 10 -3.85 2.82 5.31
N ASP A 11 -3.66 1.83 4.45
CA ASP A 11 -4.30 0.52 4.54
C ASP A 11 -3.19 -0.50 4.76
N PHE A 12 -3.23 -1.14 5.93
CA PHE A 12 -2.18 -2.05 6.33
C PHE A 12 -2.22 -3.40 5.60
N SER A 13 -3.32 -3.72 4.93
CA SER A 13 -3.45 -4.94 4.12
C SER A 13 -2.90 -4.77 2.70
N LEU A 14 -2.61 -3.52 2.29
CA LEU A 14 -2.17 -3.15 0.95
C LEU A 14 -0.72 -2.68 0.94
N TYR A 15 -0.07 -2.82 -0.22
CA TYR A 15 1.23 -2.20 -0.46
C TYR A 15 1.12 -0.67 -0.38
N ARG A 16 2.19 -0.02 0.12
CA ARG A 16 2.23 1.43 0.32
C ARG A 16 1.90 2.28 -0.91
N TYR A 17 2.05 1.79 -2.15
CA TYR A 17 1.65 2.58 -3.32
C TYR A 17 0.12 2.79 -3.42
N LYS A 18 -0.67 1.99 -2.68
CA LYS A 18 -2.11 2.21 -2.47
C LYS A 18 -2.40 3.23 -1.35
N GLY A 19 -1.40 3.54 -0.53
CA GLY A 19 -1.49 4.56 0.52
C GLY A 19 -1.31 5.97 -0.05
N ILE A 20 -2.40 6.70 -0.25
CA ILE A 20 -2.40 8.03 -0.84
C ILE A 20 -1.79 9.05 0.13
N LYS A 21 -0.75 9.77 -0.33
CA LYS A 21 -0.18 10.92 0.38
C LYS A 21 -0.98 12.19 0.05
N CYS A 22 -1.07 13.13 1.00
CA CYS A 22 -1.74 14.40 0.79
C CYS A 22 -3.19 14.22 0.32
N LEU A 23 -3.93 13.34 0.99
CA LEU A 23 -5.30 12.99 0.62
C LEU A 23 -6.20 14.24 0.62
N SER A 24 -6.72 14.59 -0.55
CA SER A 24 -7.63 15.73 -0.74
C SER A 24 -9.10 15.31 -0.77
N GLU A 25 -9.39 14.15 -1.35
CA GLU A 25 -10.75 13.66 -1.59
C GLU A 25 -10.84 12.15 -1.40
N LEU A 26 -11.98 11.69 -0.90
CA LEU A 26 -12.33 10.28 -0.76
C LEU A 26 -13.74 10.08 -1.29
N HIS A 27 -13.88 9.20 -2.28
CA HIS A 27 -15.14 8.87 -2.92
C HIS A 27 -15.54 7.44 -2.55
N PHE A 28 -16.80 7.25 -2.16
CA PHE A 28 -17.37 5.93 -1.94
C PHE A 28 -18.19 5.54 -3.17
N THR A 29 -17.93 4.35 -3.69
CA THR A 29 -18.56 3.80 -4.89
C THR A 29 -18.73 2.30 -4.74
N ASP A 30 -19.71 1.73 -5.43
CA ASP A 30 -19.92 0.30 -5.59
C ASP A 30 -19.29 -0.26 -6.88
N GLU A 31 -18.77 0.62 -7.74
CA GLU A 31 -18.06 0.27 -8.97
C GLU A 31 -16.54 0.37 -8.81
N PHE A 32 -15.81 -0.61 -9.35
CA PHE A 32 -14.34 -0.59 -9.38
C PHE A 32 -13.83 0.10 -10.66
N GLU A 33 -13.16 1.24 -10.50
CA GLU A 33 -12.44 1.92 -11.57
C GLU A 33 -10.92 1.73 -11.43
N GLN A 34 -10.27 1.32 -12.52
CA GLN A 34 -8.81 1.17 -12.53
C GLN A 34 -8.13 2.54 -12.44
N GLY A 35 -7.29 2.73 -11.41
CA GLY A 35 -6.54 3.97 -11.22
C GLY A 35 -5.43 4.17 -12.25
N PHE A 36 -5.04 5.43 -12.48
CA PHE A 36 -3.98 5.81 -13.41
C PHE A 36 -2.66 5.04 -13.18
N TRP A 37 -2.20 4.99 -11.92
CA TRP A 37 -0.93 4.33 -11.56
C TRP A 37 -0.97 2.81 -11.74
N GLU A 38 -2.13 2.17 -11.59
CA GLU A 38 -2.28 0.74 -11.82
C GLU A 38 -2.12 0.39 -13.30
N GLY A 39 -2.61 1.26 -14.20
CA GLY A 39 -2.43 1.10 -15.63
C GLY A 39 -1.02 1.45 -16.13
N LYS A 40 -0.34 2.41 -15.48
CA LYS A 40 0.94 2.94 -15.95
C LYS A 40 2.17 2.26 -15.36
N ALA A 41 2.14 1.90 -14.08
CA ALA A 41 3.32 1.42 -13.37
C ALA A 41 3.39 -0.12 -13.27
N GLY A 42 2.42 -0.84 -13.86
CA GLY A 42 2.37 -2.31 -13.83
C GLY A 42 2.18 -2.88 -12.43
N TYR A 43 1.69 -2.06 -11.48
CA TYR A 43 1.41 -2.53 -10.13
C TYR A 43 0.26 -3.54 -10.11
N CYS A 44 0.31 -4.46 -9.14
CA CYS A 44 -0.74 -5.46 -8.96
C CYS A 44 -2.09 -4.77 -8.67
N LYS A 45 -3.13 -5.04 -9.46
CA LYS A 45 -4.44 -4.39 -9.31
C LYS A 45 -4.99 -4.49 -7.88
N GLU A 46 -4.91 -5.68 -7.28
CA GLU A 46 -5.39 -5.91 -5.92
C GLU A 46 -4.52 -5.24 -4.85
N GLY A 47 -3.23 -5.02 -5.11
CA GLY A 47 -2.30 -4.40 -4.18
C GLY A 47 -2.14 -5.08 -2.82
N LYS A 48 -2.65 -6.30 -2.65
CA LYS A 48 -2.57 -7.04 -1.38
C LYS A 48 -1.16 -7.52 -1.10
N ILE A 49 -0.73 -7.35 0.16
CA ILE A 49 0.50 -7.94 0.67
C ILE A 49 0.34 -9.47 0.63
N LYS A 50 1.32 -10.15 0.02
CA LYS A 50 1.32 -11.61 -0.13
C LYS A 50 2.30 -12.25 0.84
N ALA A 51 2.05 -13.49 1.26
CA ALA A 51 3.01 -14.23 2.06
C ALA A 51 4.29 -14.52 1.25
N LYS A 52 5.41 -13.87 1.61
CA LYS A 52 6.74 -14.09 1.01
C LYS A 52 7.84 -13.42 1.85
N ARG A 53 9.09 -13.65 1.46
CA ARG A 53 10.25 -12.91 1.96
C ARG A 53 10.28 -11.50 1.36
N TYR A 54 10.23 -10.49 2.22
CA TYR A 54 10.39 -9.08 1.86
C TYR A 54 11.70 -8.53 2.39
N ARG A 55 12.28 -7.57 1.66
CA ARG A 55 13.29 -6.66 2.19
C ARG A 55 12.55 -5.49 2.84
N ILE A 56 12.62 -5.38 4.16
CA ILE A 56 12.10 -4.22 4.87
C ILE A 56 13.17 -3.14 4.73
N VAL A 57 12.86 -2.11 3.93
CA VAL A 57 13.82 -1.06 3.57
C VAL A 57 14.29 -0.29 4.80
N ASP A 58 13.35 0.05 5.69
CA ASP A 58 13.63 0.82 6.91
C ASP A 58 14.54 0.05 7.89
N LEU A 59 14.30 -1.25 8.05
CA LEU A 59 15.07 -2.12 8.95
C LEU A 59 16.33 -2.69 8.29
N GLN A 60 16.54 -2.44 6.99
CA GLN A 60 17.66 -3.00 6.24
C GLN A 60 17.82 -4.52 6.45
N GLU A 61 16.72 -5.26 6.53
CA GLU A 61 16.73 -6.70 6.74
C GLU A 61 15.68 -7.43 5.92
N HIS A 62 15.85 -8.74 5.75
CA HIS A 62 14.84 -9.56 5.10
C HIS A 62 13.99 -10.24 6.16
N ARG A 63 12.66 -10.12 6.07
CA ARG A 63 11.72 -10.86 6.90
C ARG A 63 10.72 -11.63 6.05
N PHE A 64 10.27 -12.75 6.57
CA PHE A 64 9.20 -13.52 5.95
C PHE A 64 7.86 -13.07 6.54
N ILE A 65 6.96 -12.60 5.69
CA ILE A 65 5.59 -12.25 6.10
C ILE A 65 4.72 -13.47 5.76
N ASN A 66 4.05 -14.03 6.78
CA ASN A 66 3.31 -15.29 6.68
C ASN A 66 1.85 -15.14 6.22
N GLY A 67 1.30 -13.92 6.18
CA GLY A 67 -0.12 -13.69 5.91
C GLY A 67 -0.40 -12.58 4.90
N SER A 68 -1.66 -12.52 4.48
CA SER A 68 -2.25 -11.35 3.82
C SER A 68 -2.95 -10.51 4.88
N GLY A 69 -2.47 -9.29 5.15
CA GLY A 69 -3.03 -8.42 6.17
C GLY A 69 -2.01 -7.44 6.75
N GLU A 70 -2.41 -6.74 7.81
CA GLU A 70 -1.54 -5.84 8.57
C GLU A 70 -0.33 -6.58 9.15
N VAL A 71 0.87 -6.09 8.81
CA VAL A 71 2.12 -6.57 9.39
C VAL A 71 2.33 -5.78 10.67
N THR A 72 1.89 -6.32 11.81
CA THR A 72 2.04 -5.69 13.12
C THR A 72 3.39 -5.96 13.77
N ASP A 73 4.09 -7.01 13.34
CA ASP A 73 5.35 -7.45 13.95
C ASP A 73 6.55 -6.78 13.28
N PHE A 74 6.99 -5.65 13.84
CA PHE A 74 8.25 -4.99 13.52
C PHE A 74 9.25 -5.12 14.67
#